data_AF-A0A085LNW2-F1
#
_entry.id   AF-A0A085LNW2-F1
#
_cell.length_a   1.000
_cell.length_b   1.000
_cell.length_c   1.000
_cell.angle_alpha   90.00
_cell.angle_beta   90.00
_cell.angle_gamma   90.00
#
_symmetry.space_group_name_H-M   'P 1'
#
loop_
_entity.id
_entity.type
_entity.pdbx_description
1 polymer ?
#
loop_
_entity_poly.entity_id
_entity_poly.type
_entity_poly.pdbx_seq_one_letter_code
_entity_poly.pdbx_strand_id
1 'polypeptide(L)'
;MALLPLRTTFRGPAPKTEEDDIIDESLFYFKANIFFRSYEVKTAADRTLIYLTLYITECLKRLQKCPSKAVGLKEMATLALSKSLPIPGDQGFPMNAVFKAPANRNEEETMRSYLQQLRQELGVRLCDKVFDPETDRPSKWWTCFAKRRFMEKSLLPPGVA
;
A
#
# COMPACT_ATOMS: atom_id res chain seq x y z
N MET A 1 7.27 8.02 -9.71
CA MET A 1 6.02 8.16 -8.92
C MET A 1 5.89 9.61 -8.52
N ALA A 2 4.68 10.11 -8.30
CA ALA A 2 4.51 11.49 -7.83
C ALA A 2 4.68 11.56 -6.31
N LEU A 3 5.42 12.54 -5.82
CA LEU A 3 5.51 12.89 -4.40
C LEU A 3 4.27 13.73 -4.03
N LEU A 4 3.14 13.05 -3.85
CA LEU A 4 1.86 13.69 -3.56
C LEU A 4 1.75 14.08 -2.08
N PRO A 5 1.07 15.18 -1.75
CA PRO A 5 0.78 15.55 -0.36
C PRO A 5 -0.03 14.47 0.37
N LEU A 6 0.19 14.33 1.68
CA LEU A 6 -0.48 13.35 2.54
C LEU A 6 -0.99 13.99 3.83
N ARG A 7 -2.17 13.55 4.26
CA ARG A 7 -2.75 13.86 5.58
C ARG A 7 -2.24 12.88 6.61
N THR A 8 -1.02 13.07 7.09
CA THR A 8 -0.35 12.10 7.96
C THR A 8 0.43 12.76 9.09
N THR A 9 0.53 12.05 10.22
CA THR A 9 1.43 12.40 11.34
C THR A 9 2.79 11.70 11.24
N PHE A 10 2.93 10.70 10.36
CA PHE A 10 4.18 10.00 10.14
C PHE A 10 5.21 10.90 9.46
N ARG A 11 6.46 10.82 9.93
CA ARG A 11 7.58 11.56 9.34
C ARG A 11 7.91 10.99 7.97
N GLY A 12 8.22 11.87 7.02
CA GLY A 12 8.67 11.51 5.70
C GLY A 12 8.66 12.70 4.75
N PRO A 13 9.01 12.50 3.47
CA PRO A 13 9.22 13.56 2.51
C PRO A 13 7.93 14.09 1.88
N ALA A 14 6.77 13.48 2.14
CA ALA A 14 5.51 13.96 1.58
C ALA A 14 5.16 15.36 2.10
N PRO A 15 4.74 16.30 1.23
CA PRO A 15 4.12 17.54 1.68
C PRO A 15 2.89 17.24 2.54
N LYS A 16 2.58 18.13 3.50
CA LYS A 16 1.38 17.97 4.33
C LYS A 16 0.16 18.57 3.62
N THR A 17 -0.98 17.93 3.80
CA THR A 17 -2.30 18.46 3.42
C THR A 17 -3.33 18.12 4.49
N GLU A 18 -4.41 18.89 4.54
CA GLU A 18 -5.60 18.61 5.36
C GLU A 18 -6.76 18.05 4.53
N GLU A 19 -6.64 18.10 3.21
CA GLU A 19 -7.63 17.61 2.25
C GLU A 19 -7.51 16.08 2.05
N ASP A 20 -8.46 15.51 1.29
CA ASP A 20 -8.40 14.12 0.84
C ASP A 20 -7.13 13.88 0.01
N ASP A 21 -6.48 12.75 0.25
CA ASP A 21 -5.20 12.42 -0.39
C ASP A 21 -5.24 11.11 -1.19
N ILE A 22 -4.10 10.77 -1.80
CA ILE A 22 -3.96 9.58 -2.65
C ILE A 22 -4.23 8.26 -1.91
N ILE A 23 -4.12 8.24 -0.57
CA ILE A 23 -4.44 7.06 0.23
C ILE A 23 -5.96 6.91 0.33
N ASP A 24 -6.68 8.00 0.56
CA ASP A 24 -8.15 8.01 0.57
C ASP A 24 -8.70 7.56 -0.80
N GLU A 25 -8.14 8.10 -1.89
CA GLU A 25 -8.47 7.71 -3.26
C GLU A 25 -8.20 6.22 -3.52
N SER A 26 -7.03 5.73 -3.09
CA SER A 26 -6.65 4.32 -3.26
C SER A 26 -7.58 3.37 -2.51
N LEU A 27 -7.98 3.73 -1.27
CA LEU A 27 -8.92 2.95 -0.47
C LEU A 27 -10.33 2.97 -1.06
N PHE A 28 -10.76 4.11 -1.61
CA PHE A 28 -12.06 4.27 -2.26
C PHE A 28 -12.17 3.38 -3.51
N TYR A 29 -11.17 3.42 -4.40
CA TYR A 29 -11.21 2.64 -5.64
C TYR A 29 -10.79 1.18 -5.50
N PHE A 30 -10.17 0.78 -4.38
CA PHE A 30 -9.57 -0.55 -4.20
C PHE A 30 -10.52 -1.70 -4.60
N LYS A 31 -11.75 -1.70 -4.09
CA LYS A 31 -12.71 -2.81 -4.31
C LYS A 31 -13.10 -2.98 -5.78
N ALA A 32 -13.08 -1.91 -6.56
CA ALA A 32 -13.29 -1.99 -8.00
C ALA A 32 -11.98 -2.38 -8.72
N ASN A 33 -10.88 -1.69 -8.38
CA ASN A 33 -9.61 -1.83 -9.09
C ASN A 33 -9.00 -3.23 -8.99
N ILE A 34 -9.17 -3.92 -7.87
CA ILE A 34 -8.60 -5.25 -7.62
C ILE A 34 -9.02 -6.33 -8.64
N PHE A 35 -10.08 -6.09 -9.41
CA PHE A 35 -10.56 -6.99 -10.47
C PHE A 35 -9.91 -6.75 -11.84
N PHE A 36 -9.28 -5.59 -12.05
CA PHE A 36 -8.66 -5.29 -13.35
C PHE A 36 -7.38 -6.08 -13.57
N ARG A 37 -7.28 -6.69 -14.75
CA ARG A 37 -6.08 -7.39 -15.23
C ARG A 37 -5.09 -6.46 -15.96
N SER A 38 -5.60 -5.34 -16.47
CA SER A 38 -4.84 -4.31 -17.17
C SER A 38 -5.21 -2.93 -16.62
N TYR A 39 -4.24 -2.03 -16.53
CA TYR A 39 -4.44 -0.65 -16.09
C TYR A 39 -3.59 0.26 -16.97
N GLU A 40 -4.21 1.29 -17.55
CA GLU A 40 -3.52 2.27 -18.39
C GLU A 40 -2.87 3.34 -17.49
N VAL A 41 -1.53 3.46 -17.54
CA VAL A 41 -0.80 4.42 -16.70
C VAL A 41 -0.65 5.75 -17.44
N LYS A 42 -1.44 6.75 -17.06
CA LYS A 42 -1.44 8.08 -17.71
C LYS A 42 -0.51 9.06 -17.02
N THR A 43 -0.47 9.02 -15.69
CA THR A 43 0.18 10.04 -14.87
C THR A 43 1.18 9.45 -13.89
N ALA A 44 1.95 10.33 -13.24
CA ALA A 44 2.82 9.93 -12.14
C ALA A 44 2.03 9.54 -10.87
N ALA A 45 0.80 10.07 -10.71
CA ALA A 45 -0.12 9.74 -9.62
C ALA A 45 -0.70 8.32 -9.76
N ASP A 46 -1.04 7.90 -10.98
CA ASP A 46 -1.49 6.53 -11.27
C ASP A 46 -0.50 5.48 -10.75
N ARG A 47 0.80 5.74 -10.90
CA ARG A 47 1.86 4.85 -10.40
C ARG A 47 1.83 4.73 -8.88
N THR A 48 1.52 5.83 -8.18
CA THR A 48 1.35 5.83 -6.72
C THR A 48 0.10 5.05 -6.32
N LEU A 49 -1.02 5.26 -7.00
CA LEU A 49 -2.27 4.52 -6.78
C LEU A 49 -2.10 3.00 -7.01
N ILE A 50 -1.41 2.62 -8.08
CA ILE A 50 -1.09 1.21 -8.39
C ILE A 50 -0.28 0.58 -7.25
N TYR A 51 0.77 1.26 -6.79
CA TYR A 51 1.59 0.77 -5.68
C TYR A 51 0.75 0.57 -4.41
N LEU A 52 -0.10 1.54 -4.06
CA LEU A 52 -0.98 1.47 -2.89
C LEU A 52 -2.00 0.34 -3.03
N THR A 53 -2.59 0.14 -4.22
CA THR A 53 -3.52 -0.97 -4.51
C THR A 53 -2.87 -2.33 -4.28
N LEU A 54 -1.62 -2.51 -4.74
CA LEU A 54 -0.86 -3.74 -4.48
C LEU A 54 -0.56 -3.90 -2.99
N TYR A 55 -0.17 -2.81 -2.30
CA TYR A 55 0.14 -2.83 -0.88
C TYR A 55 -1.08 -3.16 0.00
N ILE A 56 -2.27 -2.63 -0.33
CA ILE A 56 -3.53 -3.00 0.35
C ILE A 56 -3.73 -4.52 0.32
N THR A 57 -3.44 -5.16 -0.80
CA THR A 57 -3.56 -6.63 -0.92
C THR A 57 -2.62 -7.35 0.04
N GLU A 58 -1.37 -6.89 0.17
CA GLU A 58 -0.41 -7.45 1.14
C GLU A 58 -0.86 -7.22 2.60
N CYS A 59 -1.41 -6.05 2.91
CA CYS A 59 -2.00 -5.78 4.21
C CYS A 59 -3.15 -6.75 4.51
N LEU A 60 -4.09 -6.94 3.59
CA LEU A 60 -5.24 -7.84 3.78
C LEU A 60 -4.81 -9.31 4.01
N LYS A 61 -3.74 -9.78 3.37
CA LYS A 61 -3.18 -11.12 3.60
C LYS A 61 -2.73 -11.34 5.04
N ARG A 62 -2.23 -10.30 5.71
CA ARG A 62 -1.84 -10.33 7.12
C ARG A 62 -3.03 -10.10 8.04
N LEU A 63 -3.82 -9.06 7.77
CA LEU A 63 -4.95 -8.65 8.60
C LEU A 63 -6.00 -9.75 8.75
N GLN A 64 -6.22 -10.61 7.74
CA GLN A 64 -7.13 -11.74 7.85
C GLN A 64 -6.75 -12.76 8.95
N LYS A 65 -5.47 -12.78 9.37
CA LYS A 65 -4.94 -13.67 10.42
C LYS A 65 -4.91 -12.99 11.80
N CYS A 66 -5.18 -11.69 11.87
CA CYS A 66 -5.12 -10.91 13.11
C CYS A 66 -6.41 -11.08 13.92
N PRO A 67 -6.34 -11.38 15.23
CA PRO A 67 -7.52 -11.58 16.06
C PRO A 67 -8.18 -10.27 16.52
N SER A 68 -7.48 -9.14 16.45
CA SER A 68 -7.95 -7.82 16.92
C SER A 68 -7.33 -6.68 16.12
N LYS A 69 -7.98 -5.50 16.13
CA LYS A 69 -7.45 -4.27 15.53
C LYS A 69 -6.11 -3.88 16.13
N ALA A 70 -5.94 -4.06 17.43
CA ALA A 70 -4.68 -3.76 18.12
C ALA A 70 -3.51 -4.61 17.59
N VAL A 71 -3.74 -5.91 17.32
CA VAL A 71 -2.74 -6.77 16.68
C VAL A 71 -2.54 -6.37 15.22
N GLY A 72 -3.61 -6.05 14.51
CA GLY A 72 -3.56 -5.54 13.13
C GLY A 72 -2.66 -4.31 12.98
N LEU A 73 -2.81 -3.31 13.87
CA LEU A 73 -1.98 -2.10 13.87
C LEU A 73 -0.48 -2.42 14.07
N LYS A 74 -0.14 -3.34 14.98
CA LYS A 74 1.25 -3.79 15.19
C LYS A 74 1.81 -4.50 13.96
N GLU A 75 1.02 -5.36 13.32
CA GLU A 75 1.40 -6.04 12.09
C GLU A 75 1.59 -5.07 10.92
N MET A 76 0.72 -4.06 10.79
CA MET A 76 0.84 -3.02 9.76
C MET A 76 2.08 -2.14 9.97
N ALA A 77 2.39 -1.78 11.22
CA ALA A 77 3.62 -1.07 11.54
C ALA A 77 4.87 -1.88 11.17
N THR A 78 4.87 -3.18 11.49
CA THR A 78 5.96 -4.10 11.13
C THR A 78 6.11 -4.24 9.61
N LEU A 79 4.99 -4.46 8.90
CA LEU A 79 5.00 -4.60 7.44
C LEU A 79 5.49 -3.33 6.75
N ALA A 80 5.06 -2.14 7.21
CA ALA A 80 5.45 -0.87 6.60
C ALA A 80 6.96 -0.60 6.64
N LEU A 81 7.64 -1.12 7.67
CA LEU A 81 9.09 -1.03 7.87
C LEU A 81 9.87 -2.17 7.19
N SER A 82 9.19 -3.18 6.62
CA SER A 82 9.85 -4.34 6.04
C SER A 82 10.75 -3.96 4.87
N LYS A 83 12.01 -4.39 4.95
CA LYS A 83 12.99 -4.28 3.84
C LYS A 83 12.69 -5.25 2.69
N SER A 84 11.79 -6.21 2.89
CA SER A 84 11.38 -7.15 1.83
C SER A 84 10.49 -6.51 0.76
N LEU A 85 9.93 -5.32 1.03
CA LEU A 85 9.07 -4.62 0.08
C LEU A 85 9.94 -3.90 -0.97
N PRO A 86 9.87 -4.33 -2.24
CA PRO A 86 10.72 -3.79 -3.29
C PRO A 86 10.25 -2.41 -3.73
N ILE A 87 11.18 -1.61 -4.24
CA ILE A 87 10.89 -0.33 -4.91
C ILE A 87 11.17 -0.43 -6.41
N PRO A 88 10.65 0.49 -7.24
CA PRO A 88 11.04 0.59 -8.64
C PRO A 88 12.56 0.54 -8.84
N GLY A 89 13.03 -0.38 -9.69
CA GLY A 89 14.45 -0.66 -9.91
C GLY A 89 14.96 -1.90 -9.19
N ASP A 90 14.36 -2.31 -8.06
CA ASP A 90 14.73 -3.56 -7.38
C ASP A 90 14.30 -4.76 -8.25
N GLN A 91 15.09 -5.84 -8.27
CA GLN A 91 14.77 -7.06 -9.03
C GLN A 91 13.42 -7.68 -8.61
N GLY A 92 13.03 -7.51 -7.34
CA GLY A 92 11.75 -8.02 -6.81
C GLY A 92 10.53 -7.19 -7.21
N PHE A 93 10.71 -6.01 -7.83
CA PHE A 93 9.57 -5.13 -8.12
C PHE A 93 8.79 -5.61 -9.36
N PRO A 94 7.48 -5.89 -9.23
CA PRO A 94 6.71 -6.59 -10.26
C PRO A 94 6.42 -5.78 -11.54
N MET A 95 6.73 -4.48 -11.55
CA MET A 95 6.33 -3.54 -12.60
C MET A 95 7.47 -2.63 -13.11
N ASN A 96 8.71 -3.14 -13.13
CA ASN A 96 9.89 -2.38 -13.61
C ASN A 96 9.79 -1.89 -15.07
N ALA A 97 8.93 -2.48 -15.90
CA ALA A 97 8.70 -2.00 -17.27
C ALA A 97 7.91 -0.67 -17.34
N VAL A 98 7.12 -0.34 -16.31
CA VAL A 98 6.20 0.81 -16.30
C VAL A 98 6.63 1.88 -15.28
N PHE A 99 7.41 1.46 -14.29
CA PHE A 99 7.98 2.33 -13.27
C PHE A 99 9.44 2.64 -13.59
N LYS A 100 9.81 3.92 -13.45
CA LYS A 100 11.20 4.35 -13.58
C LYS A 100 11.93 4.08 -12.25
N ALA A 101 13.11 3.47 -12.35
CA ALA A 101 14.05 3.39 -11.24
C ALA A 101 14.49 4.81 -10.82
N PRO A 102 14.86 5.02 -9.55
CA PRO A 102 15.47 6.28 -9.10
C PRO A 102 16.76 6.55 -9.89
N ALA A 103 17.02 7.80 -10.25
CA ALA A 103 18.16 8.15 -11.09
C ALA A 103 19.50 8.14 -10.34
N ASN A 104 19.45 8.32 -9.02
CA ASN A 104 20.62 8.42 -8.16
C ASN A 104 20.27 7.96 -6.73
N ARG A 105 21.30 7.83 -5.89
CA ARG A 105 21.16 7.36 -4.50
C ARG A 105 20.26 8.25 -3.64
N ASN A 106 20.25 9.56 -3.86
CA ASN A 106 19.43 10.50 -3.08
C ASN A 106 17.94 10.35 -3.43
N GLU A 107 17.62 10.20 -4.71
CA GLU A 107 16.25 9.88 -5.16
C GLU A 107 15.79 8.51 -4.67
N GLU A 108 16.70 7.53 -4.62
CA GLU A 108 16.40 6.21 -4.07
C GLU A 108 16.01 6.31 -2.59
N GLU A 109 16.82 6.99 -1.78
CA GLU A 109 16.54 7.18 -0.35
C GLU A 109 15.23 7.94 -0.13
N THR A 110 15.00 9.00 -0.91
CA THR A 110 13.75 9.78 -0.88
C THR A 110 12.55 8.90 -1.24
N MET A 111 12.67 8.07 -2.28
CA MET A 111 11.61 7.16 -2.70
C MET A 111 11.32 6.09 -1.63
N ARG A 112 12.36 5.49 -1.04
CA ARG A 112 12.19 4.51 0.05
C ARG A 112 11.48 5.15 1.25
N SER A 113 11.86 6.37 1.61
CA SER A 113 11.25 7.14 2.70
C SER A 113 9.79 7.50 2.41
N TYR A 114 9.49 7.96 1.19
CA TYR A 114 8.12 8.26 0.77
C TYR A 114 7.22 7.02 0.77
N LEU A 115 7.70 5.91 0.20
CA LEU A 115 6.96 4.64 0.20
C LEU A 115 6.74 4.10 1.61
N GLN A 116 7.71 4.26 2.51
CA GLN A 116 7.54 3.90 3.92
C GLN A 116 6.45 4.75 4.59
N GLN A 117 6.47 6.06 4.38
CA GLN A 117 5.46 6.97 4.92
C GLN A 117 4.05 6.62 4.42
N LEU A 118 3.91 6.36 3.12
CA LEU A 118 2.67 5.87 2.50
C LEU A 118 2.18 4.57 3.15
N ARG A 119 3.08 3.61 3.35
CA ARG A 119 2.75 2.30 3.92
C ARG A 119 2.28 2.39 5.38
N GLN A 120 2.90 3.28 6.17
CA GLN A 120 2.54 3.50 7.57
C GLN A 120 1.13 4.09 7.67
N GLU A 121 0.89 5.19 6.96
CA GLU A 121 -0.40 5.88 6.98
C GLU A 121 -1.53 4.98 6.44
N LEU A 122 -1.30 4.32 5.30
CA LEU A 122 -2.28 3.42 4.71
C LEU A 122 -2.61 2.25 5.64
N GLY A 123 -1.62 1.68 6.31
CA GLY A 123 -1.82 0.56 7.24
C GLY A 123 -2.77 0.93 8.39
N VAL A 124 -2.62 2.13 8.96
CA VAL A 124 -3.51 2.64 10.02
C VAL A 124 -4.92 2.84 9.50
N ARG A 125 -5.09 3.60 8.40
CA ARG A 125 -6.41 3.88 7.83
C ARG A 125 -7.13 2.61 7.36
N LEU A 126 -6.38 1.63 6.86
CA LEU A 126 -6.95 0.35 6.46
C LEU A 126 -7.44 -0.46 7.67
N CYS A 127 -6.74 -0.45 8.80
CA CYS A 127 -7.23 -1.10 10.03
C CYS A 127 -8.59 -0.53 10.47
N ASP A 128 -8.81 0.79 10.34
CA ASP A 128 -10.10 1.41 10.65
C ASP A 128 -11.23 0.95 9.72
N LYS A 129 -10.92 0.53 8.49
CA LYS A 129 -11.90 0.00 7.53
C LYS A 129 -12.12 -1.51 7.65
N VAL A 130 -11.07 -2.25 8.02
CA VAL A 130 -11.08 -3.72 8.03
C VAL A 130 -11.68 -4.28 9.31
N PHE A 131 -11.38 -3.70 10.47
CA PHE A 131 -11.87 -4.22 11.75
C PHE A 131 -13.23 -3.64 12.10
N ASP A 132 -14.13 -4.53 12.48
CA ASP A 132 -15.47 -4.16 12.93
C ASP A 132 -15.41 -3.54 14.34
N PRO A 133 -15.99 -2.35 14.59
CA PRO A 133 -15.90 -1.68 15.89
C PRO A 133 -16.56 -2.41 17.05
N GLU A 134 -17.55 -3.28 16.78
CA GLU A 134 -18.30 -3.99 17.82
C GLU A 134 -17.62 -5.32 18.18
N THR A 135 -17.13 -6.04 17.16
CA THR A 135 -16.59 -7.40 17.33
C THR A 135 -15.06 -7.44 17.38
N ASP A 136 -14.38 -6.36 16.99
CA ASP A 136 -12.92 -6.25 16.85
C ASP A 136 -12.31 -7.28 15.89
N ARG A 137 -13.14 -7.90 15.02
CA ARG A 137 -12.70 -8.93 14.07
C ARG A 137 -12.52 -8.38 12.66
N PRO A 138 -11.64 -8.98 11.83
CA PRO A 138 -11.52 -8.61 10.43
C PRO A 138 -12.81 -8.88 9.65
N SER A 139 -13.32 -7.86 8.97
CA SER A 139 -14.53 -7.91 8.17
C SER A 139 -14.36 -8.78 6.94
N LYS A 140 -15.28 -9.74 6.74
CA LYS A 140 -15.32 -10.59 5.53
C LYS A 140 -15.46 -9.79 4.23
N TRP A 141 -15.99 -8.58 4.30
CA TRP A 141 -16.17 -7.67 3.16
C TRP A 141 -14.88 -6.97 2.72
N TRP A 142 -13.78 -7.22 3.44
CA TRP A 142 -12.43 -6.82 3.09
C TRP A 142 -11.52 -8.03 2.90
N THR A 143 -11.57 -9.01 3.81
CA THR A 143 -10.68 -10.18 3.74
C THR A 143 -10.96 -11.09 2.55
N CYS A 144 -12.16 -11.04 1.95
CA CYS A 144 -12.46 -11.75 0.70
C CYS A 144 -11.55 -11.34 -0.48
N PHE A 145 -10.92 -10.16 -0.42
CA PHE A 145 -9.98 -9.69 -1.43
C PHE A 145 -8.53 -10.14 -1.20
N ALA A 146 -8.18 -10.75 -0.05
CA ALA A 146 -6.79 -11.09 0.30
C ALA A 146 -6.11 -12.06 -0.69
N LYS A 147 -6.88 -12.87 -1.41
CA LYS A 147 -6.38 -13.81 -2.42
C LYS A 147 -6.41 -13.26 -3.86
N ARG A 148 -7.05 -12.10 -4.07
CA ARG A 148 -7.11 -11.47 -5.39
C ARG A 148 -5.77 -10.81 -5.72
N ARG A 149 -5.51 -10.57 -7.00
CA ARG A 149 -4.27 -9.93 -7.47
C ARG A 149 -4.61 -8.89 -8.52
N PHE A 150 -4.34 -7.64 -8.19
CA PHE A 150 -4.46 -6.54 -9.13
C PHE A 150 -3.41 -6.71 -10.24
N MET A 151 -3.83 -6.67 -11.50
CA MET A 151 -2.97 -6.90 -12.68
C MET A 151 -2.17 -8.23 -12.65
N GLU A 152 -2.66 -9.22 -11.89
CA GLU A 152 -1.94 -10.48 -11.63
C GLU A 152 -0.55 -10.30 -10.98
N LYS A 153 -0.29 -9.12 -10.39
CA LYS A 153 0.96 -8.77 -9.70
C LYS A 153 0.83 -8.87 -8.18
N SER A 154 1.97 -8.93 -7.51
CA SER A 154 2.12 -9.01 -6.05
C SER A 154 3.41 -8.29 -5.66
N LEU A 155 3.41 -7.51 -4.58
CA LEU A 155 4.63 -6.81 -4.13
C LEU A 155 5.60 -7.77 -3.44
N LEU A 156 5.07 -8.78 -2.76
CA LEU A 156 5.85 -9.82 -2.12
C LEU A 156 5.69 -11.14 -2.89
N PRO A 157 6.76 -11.96 -2.97
CA PRO A 157 6.66 -13.29 -3.54
C PRO A 157 5.72 -14.17 -2.69
N PRO A 158 5.14 -15.23 -3.29
CA PRO A 158 4.30 -16.17 -2.56
C PRO A 158 5.02 -16.75 -1.34
N GLY A 159 4.36 -16.77 -0.18
CA GLY A 159 4.89 -17.38 1.06
C GLY A 159 5.60 -16.42 2.03
N VAL A 160 5.76 -15.13 1.69
CA VAL A 160 6.40 -14.12 2.55
C VAL A 160 5.37 -13.28 3.36
N ALA A 161 4.07 -13.58 3.22
CA ALA A 161 2.95 -12.83 3.80
C ALA A 161 2.15 -13.57 4.90
#